data_AF-A0A822EH31-F1
#
_entry.id   AF-A0A822EH31-F1
#
_cell.length_a   1.000
_cell.length_b   1.000
_cell.length_c   1.000
_cell.angle_alpha   90.00
_cell.angle_beta   90.00
_cell.angle_gamma   90.00
#
_symmetry.space_group_name_H-M   'P 1'
#
loop_
_entity.id
_entity.type
_entity.pdbx_description
1 polymer ?
#
loop_
_entity_poly.entity_id
_entity_poly.type
_entity_poly.pdbx_seq_one_letter_code
_entity_poly.pdbx_strand_id
1 'polypeptide(L)' 'MDDIICLIRWMGVTQRRLVISMIPVPVLSGPTSGETIEKEIIEWARQARRWTIGAAEVFHYFVIKAKRIPI' A
#
# COMPACT_ATOMS: atom_id res chain seq x y z
N MET A 1 0.26 4.89 -0.08
CA MET A 1 0.05 3.65 0.72
C MET A 1 0.04 4.04 2.18
N ASP A 2 -0.95 4.84 2.57
CA ASP A 2 -1.01 5.36 3.94
C ASP A 2 -1.55 4.31 4.92
N ASP A 3 -2.31 3.35 4.40
CA ASP A 3 -2.79 2.16 5.06
C ASP A 3 -1.64 1.32 5.67
N ILE A 4 -0.60 1.01 4.90
CA ILE A 4 0.53 0.23 5.39
C ILE A 4 1.36 1.02 6.42
N ILE A 5 1.57 2.33 6.17
CA ILE A 5 2.26 3.22 7.11
C ILE A 5 1.50 3.31 8.44
N CYS A 6 0.17 3.40 8.38
CA CYS A 6 -0.70 3.42 9.55
C CYS A 6 -0.56 2.13 10.38
N LEU A 7 -0.57 0.96 9.72
CA LEU A 7 -0.35 -0.32 10.39
C LEU A 7 1.00 -0.36 11.11
N ILE A 8 2.07 0.10 10.47
CA ILE A 8 3.41 0.17 11.09
C ILE A 8 3.37 1.06 12.34
N ARG A 9 2.71 2.23 12.27
CA ARG A 9 2.55 3.13 13.42
C ARG A 9 1.76 2.48 14.55
N TRP A 10 0.65 1.83 14.26
CA TRP A 10 -0.17 1.17 15.28
C TRP A 10 0.58 0.02 15.95
N MET A 11 1.38 -0.75 15.22
CA MET A 11 2.26 -1.75 15.84
C MET A 11 3.30 -1.09 16.76
N GLY A 12 3.82 0.08 16.38
CA GLY A 12 4.69 0.90 17.23
C GLY A 12 4.00 1.39 18.51
N VAL A 13 2.77 1.89 18.44
CA VAL A 13 2.03 2.38 19.62
C VAL A 13 1.58 1.23 20.53
N THR A 14 1.03 0.17 19.94
CA THR A 14 0.49 -0.96 20.72
C THR A 14 1.55 -1.91 21.24
N GLN A 15 2.78 -1.83 20.71
CA GLN A 15 3.88 -2.78 20.97
C GLN A 15 3.48 -4.24 20.72
N ARG A 16 2.52 -4.47 19.81
CA ARG A 16 2.00 -5.79 19.44
C ARG A 16 2.07 -5.96 17.93
N ARG A 17 2.23 -7.22 17.50
CA ARG A 17 2.12 -7.57 16.09
C ARG A 17 0.65 -7.50 15.69
N LEU A 18 0.32 -6.58 14.79
CA LEU A 18 -0.98 -6.50 14.14
C LEU A 18 -0.91 -7.20 12.79
N VAL A 19 -1.96 -7.92 12.42
CA VAL A 19 -2.05 -8.66 11.16
C VAL A 19 -3.33 -8.24 10.45
N ILE A 20 -3.22 -7.83 9.19
CA ILE A 20 -4.38 -7.64 8.32
C ILE A 20 -4.83 -9.02 7.88
N SER A 21 -6.02 -9.43 8.32
CA SER A 21 -6.63 -10.67 7.87
C SER A 21 -7.23 -10.46 6.48
N MET A 22 -6.89 -11.35 5.54
CA MET A 22 -7.50 -11.33 4.22
C MET A 22 -8.97 -11.72 4.33
N ILE A 23 -9.86 -10.87 3.83
CA ILE A 23 -11.27 -11.21 3.65
C ILE A 23 -11.39 -11.77 2.24
N PRO A 24 -11.77 -13.05 2.04
CA PRO A 24 -11.77 -13.72 0.74
C PRO A 24 -13.00 -13.33 -0.09
N VAL A 25 -13.17 -12.04 -0.34
CA VAL A 25 -14.22 -11.50 -1.20
C VAL A 25 -13.58 -11.14 -2.54
N PRO A 26 -14.18 -11.57 -3.67
CA PRO A 26 -13.69 -11.15 -4.99
C PRO A 26 -13.87 -9.64 -5.12
N VAL A 27 -12.77 -8.91 -5.06
CA VAL A 27 -12.71 -7.48 -5.34
C VAL A 27 -12.06 -7.28 -6.71
N LEU A 28 -12.67 -6.42 -7.52
CA LEU A 28 -12.08 -5.96 -8.78
C LEU A 28 -10.79 -5.20 -8.42
N SER A 29 -9.67 -5.89 -8.56
CA SER A 29 -8.35 -5.43 -8.15
C SER A 29 -7.58 -5.00 -9.38
N GLY A 30 -7.94 -3.85 -9.94
CA GLY A 30 -7.33 -3.34 -11.18
C GLY A 30 -8.17 -2.22 -11.78
N PRO A 31 -7.59 -1.45 -12.71
CA PRO A 31 -8.36 -0.47 -13.46
C PRO A 31 -9.39 -1.19 -14.34
N THR A 32 -10.68 -0.96 -14.05
CA THR A 32 -11.81 -1.45 -14.86
C THR A 32 -12.49 -0.32 -15.63
N SER A 33 -11.75 0.76 -15.88
CA SER A 33 -12.26 2.05 -16.37
C SER A 33 -11.82 2.37 -17.80
N GLY A 34 -11.08 1.48 -18.46
CA GLY A 34 -10.65 1.71 -19.83
C GLY A 34 -11.78 1.40 -20.81
N GLU A 35 -12.21 2.41 -21.59
CA GLU A 35 -13.17 2.18 -22.69
C GLU A 35 -12.59 1.29 -23.80
N THR A 36 -11.25 1.20 -23.87
CA THR A 36 -10.51 0.38 -24.83
C THR A 36 -9.36 -0.34 -24.14
N ILE A 37 -8.90 -1.44 -24.75
CA ILE A 37 -7.77 -2.25 -24.25
C ILE A 37 -6.51 -1.38 -24.05
N GLU A 38 -6.24 -0.45 -24.96
CA GLU A 38 -5.08 0.47 -24.85
C GLU A 38 -5.19 1.38 -23.62
N LYS A 39 -6.38 1.92 -23.35
CA LYS A 39 -6.62 2.75 -22.16
C LYS A 39 -6.48 1.93 -20.87
N GLU A 40 -6.91 0.67 -20.87
CA GLU A 40 -6.67 -0.24 -19.74
C GLU A 40 -5.17 -0.46 -19.49
N ILE A 41 -4.38 -0.72 -20.53
CA ILE A 41 -2.93 -0.92 -20.41
C ILE A 41 -2.25 0.33 -19.80
N ILE A 42 -2.66 1.53 -20.23
CA ILE A 42 -2.15 2.78 -19.68
C ILE A 42 -2.50 2.93 -18.20
N GLU A 43 -3.74 2.61 -17.82
CA GLU A 43 -4.16 2.66 -16.42
C GLU A 43 -3.43 1.61 -15.57
N TRP A 44 -3.16 0.42 -16.12
CA TRP A 44 -2.32 -0.59 -15.47
C TRP A 44 -0.90 -0.09 -15.24
N ALA A 45 -0.28 0.56 -16.24
CA ALA A 45 1.04 1.16 -16.10
C ALA A 45 1.04 2.27 -15.02
N ARG A 46 -0.01 3.09 -14.96
CA ARG A 46 -0.17 4.13 -13.94
C ARG A 46 -0.31 3.54 -12.54
N GLN A 47 -1.08 2.47 -12.39
CA GLN A 47 -1.23 1.75 -11.12
C GLN A 47 0.07 1.08 -10.69
N ALA A 48 0.77 0.40 -11.59
CA ALA A 48 2.08 -0.18 -11.31
C ALA A 48 3.07 0.89 -10.82
N ARG A 49 3.13 2.05 -11.48
CA ARG A 49 3.97 3.17 -11.03
C ARG A 49 3.58 3.67 -9.63
N ARG A 50 2.29 3.81 -9.36
CA ARG A 50 1.78 4.25 -8.04
C ARG A 50 2.14 3.25 -6.95
N TRP A 51 2.00 1.95 -7.20
CA TRP A 51 2.37 0.91 -6.25
C TRP A 51 3.88 0.86 -6.01
N THR A 52 4.69 0.98 -7.05
CA THR A 52 6.15 1.01 -6.91
C THR A 52 6.62 2.19 -6.07
N ILE A 53 6.10 3.40 -6.34
CA ILE A 53 6.43 4.60 -5.55
C ILE A 53 5.98 4.40 -4.10
N GLY A 54 4.73 3.98 -3.88
CA GLY A 54 4.21 3.75 -2.53
C GLY A 54 4.99 2.68 -1.75
N ALA A 55 5.44 1.61 -2.41
CA ALA A 55 6.25 0.56 -1.78
C ALA A 55 7.62 1.11 -1.38
N ALA A 56 8.25 1.92 -2.22
CA ALA A 56 9.52 2.58 -1.90
C ALA A 56 9.38 3.57 -0.72
N GLU A 57 8.28 4.34 -0.67
CA GLU A 57 7.96 5.23 0.44
C GLU A 57 7.77 4.46 1.76
N VAL A 58 6.99 3.37 1.74
CA VAL A 58 6.78 2.49 2.90
C VAL A 58 8.10 1.88 3.37
N PHE A 59 8.92 1.39 2.45
CA PHE A 59 10.24 0.84 2.78
C PHE A 59 11.14 1.87 3.46
N HIS A 60 11.26 3.06 2.85
CA HIS A 60 12.04 4.15 3.43
C HIS A 60 11.50 4.55 4.81
N TYR A 61 10.17 4.65 4.95
CA TYR A 61 9.52 4.93 6.22
C TYR A 61 9.88 3.90 7.29
N PHE A 62 9.75 2.61 6.97
CA PHE A 62 10.03 1.52 7.90
C PHE A 62 11.50 1.49 8.34
N VAL A 63 12.43 1.60 7.39
CA VAL A 63 13.87 1.45 7.68
C VAL A 63 14.44 2.68 8.40
N ILE A 64 14.06 3.88 7.96
CA ILE A 64 14.70 5.13 8.40
C ILE A 64 13.87 5.83 9.49
N LYS A 65 12.55 5.93 9.31
CA LYS A 65 11.70 6.79 10.14
C LYS A 65 11.06 6.04 11.31
N ALA A 66 10.74 4.76 11.17
CA ALA A 66 9.97 4.02 12.16
C ALA A 66 10.61 4.00 13.57
N LYS A 67 11.94 3.89 13.64
CA LYS A 67 12.67 3.87 14.92
C LYS A 67 12.68 5.22 15.67
N ARG A 68 12.29 6.31 15.01
CA ARG A 68 12.32 7.68 15.54
C ARG A 68 10.92 8.22 15.84
N ILE A 69 9.88 7.41 15.65
CA ILE A 69 8.52 7.81 15.97
C ILE A 69 8.41 7.84 17.50
N PRO A 70 8.07 8.99 18.10
CA PRO A 70 7.77 9.04 19.52
C PRO A 70 6.55 8.13 19.77
N ILE A 71 6.73 7.18 20.69
CA ILE A 71 5.67 6.28 21.17
C ILE A 71 4.82 7.03 22.18
#